data_AF-A0A8S0R962-F1
#
_entry.id   AF-A0A8S0R962-F1
#
_cell.length_a   1.000
_cell.length_b   1.000
_cell.length_c   1.000
_cell.angle_alpha   90.00
_cell.angle_beta   90.00
_cell.angle_gamma   90.00
#
_symmetry.space_group_name_H-M   'P 1'
#
loop_
_entity.id
_entity.type
_entity.pdbx_description
1 polymer ?
#
loop_
_entity_poly.entity_id
_entity_poly.type
_entity_poly.pdbx_seq_one_letter_code
_entity_poly.pdbx_strand_id
1 'polypeptide(L)'
;MNATTGDVFWSSNSSKNEPAIVAQLLESGNLVLRRKDDTTQNYVWQSFDFPSDTLLPGMKLGWNLSTGTNRYITSWKDDNDPSPGDITFRLDNSGMPQFILRRGSETIYRSGPWNGIEFSGSIDWKTVYTRIFVYNNQELYYMNGVVDNLIITRLTVYPSGSVRQLILKQGGFSWTVMDSSMNDQCDDYGLCGANSICKTKSRPICECLYGFVPKSQSEWDVRDWSSGCVRRTPLSCLQDHIKFLKLGGVKLPDLLQFSLNKSMSLKECQAECLKNCSCMAYANSDIREGGSGCFMWFGDLIDIQEFSERKERYIYMRMAAAELSKYIQVYLRTEFEFFFYVGQMINQNIVLA
;
A
#
# COMPACT_ATOMS: atom_id res chain seq x y z
N MET A 1 37.33 15.32 4.22
CA MET A 1 38.45 16.15 3.73
C MET A 1 39.44 15.24 3.04
N ASN A 2 40.00 15.64 1.91
CA ASN A 2 41.23 15.01 1.44
C ASN A 2 42.36 15.36 2.44
N ALA A 3 42.98 14.36 3.06
CA ALA A 3 44.04 14.57 4.03
C ALA A 3 45.31 15.22 3.41
N THR A 4 45.45 15.21 2.08
CA THR A 4 46.59 15.81 1.38
C THR A 4 46.30 17.19 0.76
N THR A 5 45.07 17.46 0.31
CA THR A 5 44.73 18.75 -0.36
C THR A 5 43.84 19.68 0.48
N GLY A 6 43.24 19.19 1.57
CA GLY A 6 42.28 19.95 2.37
C GLY A 6 40.88 20.08 1.75
N ASP A 7 40.64 19.46 0.59
CA ASP A 7 39.37 19.57 -0.13
C ASP A 7 38.20 18.96 0.65
N VAL A 8 37.07 19.67 0.70
CA VAL A 8 35.83 19.23 1.35
C VAL A 8 34.93 18.54 0.32
N PHE A 9 34.83 17.20 0.42
CA PHE A 9 33.94 16.41 -0.45
C PHE A 9 32.49 16.39 0.01
N TRP A 10 32.25 16.55 1.32
CA TRP A 10 30.92 16.62 1.91
C TRP A 10 30.99 17.36 3.25
N SER A 11 29.94 18.10 3.58
CA SER A 11 29.72 18.72 4.89
C SER A 11 28.23 18.75 5.21
N SER A 12 27.89 18.68 6.49
CA SER A 12 26.53 18.97 6.95
C SER A 12 26.29 20.48 6.84
N ASN A 13 25.24 20.89 6.13
CA ASN A 13 24.85 22.29 6.05
C ASN A 13 24.15 22.72 7.36
N SER A 14 24.94 23.00 8.41
CA SER A 14 24.43 23.57 9.64
C SER A 14 24.45 25.10 9.53
N SER A 15 23.27 25.72 9.52
CA SER A 15 23.07 27.16 9.35
C SER A 15 23.59 28.03 10.50
N LYS A 16 24.26 27.45 11.51
CA LYS A 16 24.68 28.17 12.70
C LYS A 16 26.15 27.87 13.01
N ASN A 17 27.00 28.91 12.97
CA ASN A 17 28.32 28.92 13.59
C ASN A 17 28.14 28.93 15.11
N GLU A 18 27.80 27.78 15.67
CA GLU A 18 27.59 27.59 17.11
C GLU A 18 28.91 27.16 17.76
N PRO A 19 29.41 27.85 18.79
CA PRO A 19 30.60 27.41 19.51
C PRO A 19 30.31 26.10 20.28
N ALA A 20 31.33 25.25 20.39
CA ALA A 20 31.30 23.98 21.14
C ALA A 20 30.30 22.92 20.63
N ILE A 21 30.33 22.62 19.32
CA ILE A 21 29.62 21.48 18.73
C ILE A 21 30.46 20.20 18.86
N VAL A 22 29.81 19.10 19.23
CA VAL A 22 30.39 17.75 19.26
C VAL A 22 29.64 16.84 18.31
N ALA A 23 30.39 15.95 17.63
CA ALA A 23 29.83 14.84 16.89
C ALA A 23 29.72 13.61 17.79
N GLN A 24 28.57 12.96 17.81
CA GLN A 24 28.32 11.79 18.65
C GLN A 24 27.52 10.74 17.87
N LEU A 25 27.98 9.50 17.88
CA LEU A 25 27.18 8.34 17.46
C LEU A 25 26.38 7.83 18.67
N LEU A 26 25.06 7.80 18.56
CA LEU A 26 24.18 7.28 19.60
C LEU A 26 24.02 5.76 19.48
N GLU A 27 23.58 5.10 20.55
CA GLU A 27 23.27 3.65 20.56
C GLU A 27 22.20 3.25 19.54
N SER A 28 21.34 4.20 19.12
CA SER A 28 20.37 3.96 18.05
C SER A 28 21.00 3.87 16.65
N GLY A 29 22.29 4.20 16.51
CA GLY A 29 22.97 4.38 15.23
C GLY A 29 22.83 5.79 14.64
N ASN A 30 22.12 6.70 15.31
CA ASN A 30 22.00 8.09 14.85
C ASN A 30 23.29 8.86 15.13
N LEU A 31 23.99 9.28 14.09
CA LEU A 31 25.08 10.24 14.18
C LEU A 31 24.50 11.66 14.29
N VAL A 32 24.81 12.36 15.38
CA VAL A 32 24.26 13.69 15.68
C VAL A 32 25.37 14.71 15.88
N LEU A 33 25.09 15.96 15.49
CA LEU A 33 25.84 17.14 15.89
C LEU A 33 25.03 17.89 16.95
N ARG A 34 25.60 18.06 18.14
CA ARG A 34 24.91 18.74 19.26
C ARG A 34 25.83 19.69 20.00
N ARG A 35 25.24 20.63 20.75
CA ARG A 35 26.01 21.50 21.65
C ARG A 35 26.54 20.67 22.81
N LYS A 36 27.79 20.92 23.21
CA LYS A 36 28.50 20.14 24.23
C LYS A 36 27.73 20.02 25.55
N ASP A 37 27.18 21.15 26.01
CA ASP A 37 26.49 21.27 27.30
C ASP A 37 24.97 21.04 27.19
N ASP A 38 24.46 20.79 25.98
CA ASP A 38 23.05 20.48 25.75
C ASP A 38 22.84 18.97 25.77
N THR A 39 22.12 18.52 26.80
CA THR A 39 21.71 17.12 26.97
C THR A 39 20.31 16.84 26.40
N THR A 40 19.65 17.86 25.84
CA THR A 40 18.36 17.69 25.16
C THR A 40 18.57 17.10 23.75
N GLN A 41 17.50 16.56 23.16
CA GLN A 41 17.52 16.02 21.79
C GLN A 41 17.40 17.12 20.70
N ASN A 42 17.79 18.36 21.03
CA ASN A 42 17.77 19.50 20.10
C ASN A 42 19.04 19.51 19.24
N TYR A 43 19.15 18.52 18.36
CA TYR A 43 20.32 18.37 17.49
C TYR A 43 20.39 19.46 16.43
N VAL A 44 21.60 19.94 16.14
CA VAL A 44 21.87 20.87 15.04
C VAL A 44 21.78 20.15 13.70
N TRP A 45 22.20 18.89 13.68
CA TRP A 45 22.10 17.98 12.55
C TRP A 45 22.01 16.54 13.04
N GLN A 46 21.30 15.69 12.31
CA GLN A 46 21.26 14.26 12.58
C GLN A 46 21.18 13.43 11.30
N SER A 47 21.89 12.30 11.28
CA SER A 47 21.92 11.38 10.14
C SER A 47 20.54 10.78 9.83
N PHE A 48 19.69 10.61 10.84
CA PHE A 48 18.34 10.06 10.66
C PHE A 48 17.42 10.93 9.79
N ASP A 49 17.76 12.19 9.56
CA ASP A 49 17.05 13.07 8.63
C ASP A 49 17.49 12.90 7.16
N PHE A 50 18.60 12.19 6.92
CA PHE A 50 19.22 11.97 5.62
C PHE A 50 19.48 10.47 5.36
N PRO A 51 18.42 9.65 5.31
CA PRO A 51 18.56 8.22 5.05
C PRO A 51 19.20 7.93 3.68
N SER A 52 19.90 6.80 3.60
CA SER A 52 20.39 6.20 2.35
C SER A 52 19.36 5.18 1.84
N ASP A 53 19.70 3.89 1.81
CA ASP A 53 18.85 2.78 1.36
C ASP A 53 18.05 2.10 2.48
N THR A 54 18.32 2.46 3.74
CA THR A 54 17.90 1.68 4.90
C THR A 54 17.22 2.55 5.97
N LEU A 55 16.11 2.03 6.50
CA LEU A 55 15.43 2.53 7.67
C LEU A 55 15.73 1.64 8.88
N LEU A 56 16.39 2.21 9.88
CA LEU A 56 16.66 1.58 11.17
C LEU A 56 15.52 1.85 12.17
N PRO A 57 15.43 1.10 13.28
CA PRO A 57 14.48 1.39 14.34
C PRO A 57 14.70 2.81 14.90
N GLY A 58 13.59 3.52 15.15
CA GLY A 58 13.63 4.93 15.59
C GLY A 58 13.80 5.97 14.47
N MET A 59 14.14 5.55 13.24
CA MET A 59 14.13 6.46 12.08
C MET A 59 12.70 6.72 11.60
N LYS A 60 12.45 7.94 11.10
CA LYS A 60 11.15 8.32 10.53
C LYS A 60 11.21 8.28 9.01
N LEU A 61 10.39 7.44 8.38
CA LEU A 61 10.18 7.38 6.94
C LEU A 61 8.89 8.14 6.58
N GLY A 62 9.01 9.32 5.98
CA GLY A 62 7.89 10.16 5.60
C GLY A 62 8.13 11.64 5.86
N TRP A 63 7.05 12.38 6.04
CA TRP A 63 7.01 13.83 6.10
C TRP A 63 7.08 14.38 7.52
N ASN A 64 7.92 15.40 7.68
CA ASN A 64 7.64 16.46 8.63
C ASN A 64 6.82 17.52 7.89
N LEU A 65 5.53 17.65 8.24
CA LEU A 65 4.60 18.55 7.56
C LEU A 65 4.85 20.01 7.93
N SER A 66 5.43 20.27 9.10
CA SER A 66 5.79 21.63 9.55
C SER A 66 6.98 22.21 8.78
N THR A 67 7.96 21.39 8.41
CA THR A 67 9.14 21.84 7.64
C THR A 67 9.03 21.54 6.14
N GLY A 68 8.06 20.73 5.73
CA GLY A 68 7.94 20.24 4.36
C GLY A 68 8.98 19.19 3.96
N THR A 69 9.77 18.68 4.91
CA THR A 69 10.84 17.72 4.64
C THR A 69 10.28 16.31 4.50
N ASN A 70 10.59 15.62 3.40
CA ASN A 70 10.27 14.21 3.19
C ASN A 70 11.52 13.34 3.32
N ARG A 71 11.52 12.43 4.29
CA ARG A 71 12.55 11.40 4.49
C ARG A 71 12.11 10.12 3.78
N TYR A 72 12.90 9.67 2.83
CA TYR A 72 12.63 8.47 2.07
C TYR A 72 13.93 7.72 1.78
N ILE A 73 13.85 6.42 1.54
CA ILE A 73 15.03 5.60 1.24
C ILE A 73 15.21 5.45 -0.28
N THR A 74 16.47 5.44 -0.71
CA THR A 74 16.88 5.31 -2.11
C THR A 74 17.86 4.15 -2.22
N SER A 75 17.66 3.25 -3.17
CA SER A 75 18.56 2.11 -3.34
C SER A 75 19.97 2.59 -3.66
N TRP A 76 20.93 1.73 -3.40
CA TRP A 76 22.21 1.82 -4.10
C TRP A 76 22.02 1.68 -5.60
N LYS A 77 23.04 2.06 -6.35
CA LYS A 77 23.04 1.92 -7.81
C LYS A 77 23.12 0.45 -8.22
N ASP A 78 23.99 -0.30 -7.54
CA ASP A 78 24.09 -1.76 -7.63
C ASP A 78 24.69 -2.33 -6.33
N ASP A 79 24.93 -3.64 -6.28
CA ASP A 79 25.41 -4.33 -5.07
C ASP A 79 26.83 -3.90 -4.63
N ASN A 80 27.60 -3.22 -5.49
CA ASN A 80 28.97 -2.79 -5.23
C ASN A 80 29.17 -1.26 -5.27
N ASP A 81 28.19 -0.49 -5.77
CA ASP A 81 28.24 0.98 -5.85
C ASP A 81 27.17 1.62 -4.94
N PRO A 82 27.56 2.17 -3.78
CA PRO A 82 26.64 2.79 -2.83
C PRO A 82 26.15 4.19 -3.24
N SER A 83 26.50 4.67 -4.43
CA SER A 83 25.92 5.89 -4.97
C SER A 83 24.40 5.74 -5.16
N PRO A 84 23.61 6.85 -5.14
CA PRO A 84 22.17 6.77 -5.30
C PRO A 84 21.77 6.09 -6.62
N GLY A 85 20.96 5.05 -6.53
CA GLY A 85 20.33 4.39 -7.66
C GLY A 85 18.96 4.97 -8.02
N ASP A 86 18.24 4.26 -8.91
CA ASP A 86 16.98 4.73 -9.48
C ASP A 86 15.74 4.34 -8.68
N ILE A 87 15.87 3.45 -7.69
CA ILE A 87 14.74 2.93 -6.92
C ILE A 87 14.55 3.78 -5.66
N THR A 88 13.35 4.31 -5.47
CA THR A 88 13.00 5.07 -4.25
C THR A 88 11.74 4.52 -3.61
N PHE A 89 11.74 4.44 -2.29
CA PHE A 89 10.57 4.05 -1.50
C PHE A 89 10.12 5.22 -0.63
N ARG A 90 8.96 5.78 -0.97
CA ARG A 90 8.47 7.06 -0.44
C ARG A 90 7.06 6.92 0.12
N LEU A 91 6.77 7.67 1.17
CA LEU A 91 5.40 7.90 1.61
C LEU A 91 4.80 9.03 0.78
N ASP A 92 3.83 8.71 -0.08
CA ASP A 92 3.07 9.68 -0.85
C ASP A 92 1.97 10.31 0.01
N ASN A 93 1.78 11.62 -0.14
CA ASN A 93 0.81 12.41 0.63
C ASN A 93 -0.08 13.27 -0.28
N SER A 94 -0.27 12.90 -1.55
CA SER A 94 -1.13 13.63 -2.49
C SER A 94 -2.63 13.36 -2.29
N GLY A 95 -2.99 12.59 -1.26
CA GLY A 95 -4.35 12.19 -0.93
C GLY A 95 -4.40 11.49 0.41
N MET A 96 -4.88 10.24 0.44
CA MET A 96 -4.66 9.38 1.59
C MET A 96 -3.24 8.81 1.55
N PRO A 97 -2.48 8.81 2.65
CA PRO A 97 -1.11 8.33 2.65
C PRO A 97 -0.98 6.89 2.13
N GLN A 98 0.01 6.66 1.27
CA GLN A 98 0.37 5.35 0.74
C GLN A 98 1.86 5.27 0.43
N PHE A 99 2.46 4.11 0.66
CA PHE A 99 3.84 3.85 0.26
C PHE A 99 3.93 3.49 -1.21
N ILE A 100 4.85 4.14 -1.91
CA ILE A 100 5.11 3.93 -3.32
C ILE A 100 6.58 3.56 -3.49
N LEU A 101 6.82 2.45 -4.21
CA LEU A 101 8.13 2.10 -4.75
C LEU A 101 8.19 2.54 -6.20
N ARG A 102 9.16 3.38 -6.56
CA ARG A 102 9.33 3.87 -7.93
C ARG A 102 10.70 3.55 -8.49
N ARG A 103 10.77 3.35 -9.81
CA ARG A 103 11.98 3.44 -10.62
C ARG A 103 11.89 4.70 -11.48
N GLY A 104 12.62 5.75 -11.10
CA GLY A 104 12.43 7.06 -11.70
C GLY A 104 10.97 7.55 -11.58
N SER A 105 10.28 7.70 -12.71
CA SER A 105 8.86 8.07 -12.76
C SER A 105 7.88 6.89 -12.75
N GLU A 106 8.37 5.66 -12.98
CA GLU A 106 7.55 4.45 -13.04
C GLU A 106 7.23 3.94 -11.62
N THR A 107 5.96 3.63 -11.36
CA THR A 107 5.55 2.96 -10.12
C THR A 107 5.71 1.46 -10.28
N ILE A 108 6.49 0.84 -9.38
CA ILE A 108 6.71 -0.61 -9.33
C ILE A 108 5.74 -1.28 -8.36
N TYR A 109 5.53 -0.66 -7.20
CA TYR A 109 4.68 -1.20 -6.14
C TYR A 109 3.96 -0.07 -5.41
N ARG A 110 2.75 -0.38 -4.94
CA ARG A 110 1.91 0.50 -4.14
C ARG A 110 1.36 -0.28 -2.95
N SER A 111 1.56 0.22 -1.73
CA SER A 111 0.97 -0.40 -0.52
C SER A 111 -0.55 -0.21 -0.42
N GLY A 112 -1.10 0.70 -1.23
CA GLY A 112 -2.44 1.22 -1.12
C GLY A 112 -2.65 2.15 0.07
N PRO A 113 -3.81 2.85 0.11
CA PRO A 113 -4.07 3.88 1.11
C PRO A 113 -4.14 3.34 2.53
N TRP A 114 -3.73 4.17 3.49
CA TRP A 114 -3.97 3.98 4.91
C TRP A 114 -5.48 3.98 5.21
N ASN A 115 -5.97 2.98 5.93
CA ASN A 115 -7.40 2.79 6.22
C ASN A 115 -7.77 3.07 7.69
N GLY A 116 -6.88 3.70 8.47
CA GLY A 116 -7.07 3.92 9.91
C GLY A 116 -6.37 2.89 10.80
N ILE A 117 -6.10 1.69 10.27
CA ILE A 117 -5.46 0.57 11.00
C ILE A 117 -4.16 0.14 10.33
N GLU A 118 -4.16 0.09 8.99
CA GLU A 118 -3.07 -0.44 8.17
C GLU A 118 -3.17 0.12 6.73
N PHE A 119 -2.17 -0.19 5.89
CA PHE A 119 -2.26 0.07 4.45
C PHE A 119 -3.06 -1.05 3.77
N SER A 120 -3.92 -0.69 2.81
CA SER A 120 -4.88 -1.64 2.21
C SER A 120 -4.27 -2.80 1.40
N GLY A 121 -2.98 -2.74 1.06
CA GLY A 121 -2.19 -3.80 0.44
C GLY A 121 -1.28 -4.54 1.42
N SER A 122 -1.23 -4.12 2.70
CA SER A 122 -0.48 -4.82 3.72
C SER A 122 -1.29 -5.98 4.31
N ILE A 123 -0.57 -7.04 4.67
CA ILE A 123 -1.09 -8.15 5.46
C ILE A 123 -0.61 -7.96 6.91
N ASP A 124 -1.54 -7.93 7.87
CA ASP A 124 -1.17 -7.91 9.29
C ASP A 124 -0.79 -9.32 9.74
N TRP A 125 0.51 -9.58 9.76
CA TRP A 125 1.09 -10.73 10.43
C TRP A 125 1.78 -10.28 11.72
N LYS A 126 1.83 -11.18 12.69
CA LYS A 126 2.53 -10.95 13.95
C LYS A 126 4.03 -10.79 13.67
N THR A 127 4.53 -9.56 13.77
CA THR A 127 5.95 -9.22 13.59
C THR A 127 6.71 -9.28 14.91
N VAL A 128 8.04 -9.40 14.83
CA VAL A 128 8.95 -9.32 15.99
C VAL A 128 9.39 -7.88 16.31
N TYR A 129 8.80 -6.90 15.62
CA TYR A 129 9.03 -5.47 15.76
C TYR A 129 7.69 -4.74 15.73
N THR A 130 7.64 -3.52 16.28
CA THR A 130 6.41 -2.71 16.25
C THR A 130 6.40 -1.83 15.02
N ARG A 131 5.28 -1.84 14.30
CA ARG A 131 5.02 -0.92 13.19
C ARG A 131 4.30 0.30 13.75
N ILE A 132 4.94 1.46 13.70
CA ILE A 132 4.37 2.71 14.20
C ILE A 132 4.09 3.60 13.00
N PHE A 133 2.83 3.95 12.81
CA PHE A 133 2.41 4.90 11.79
C PHE A 133 1.79 6.12 12.46
N VAL A 134 2.38 7.28 12.23
CA VAL A 134 1.90 8.56 12.75
C VAL A 134 1.30 9.33 11.59
N TYR A 135 0.06 9.76 11.77
CA TYR A 135 -0.65 10.59 10.81
C TYR A 135 -1.45 11.67 11.54
N ASN A 136 -0.88 12.87 11.64
CA ASN A 136 -1.52 14.04 12.24
C ASN A 136 -1.15 15.32 11.46
N ASN A 137 -1.43 16.50 12.02
CA ASN A 137 -1.25 17.78 11.34
C ASN A 137 0.22 18.25 11.27
N GLN A 138 1.11 17.64 12.04
CA GLN A 138 2.52 18.02 12.17
C GLN A 138 3.45 16.99 11.52
N GLU A 139 3.14 15.72 11.68
CA GLU A 139 3.98 14.61 11.26
C GLU A 139 3.17 13.53 10.55
N LEU A 140 3.76 13.00 9.48
CA LEU A 140 3.23 11.88 8.71
C LEU A 140 4.39 10.93 8.41
N TYR A 141 4.55 9.85 9.18
CA TYR A 141 5.66 8.94 8.98
C TYR A 141 5.37 7.52 9.45
N TYR A 142 6.15 6.60 8.93
CA TYR A 142 6.32 5.25 9.43
C TYR A 142 7.65 5.11 10.17
N MET A 143 7.65 4.30 11.21
CA MET A 143 8.82 3.98 12.01
C MET A 143 8.71 2.54 12.50
N ASN A 144 9.85 1.86 12.50
CA ASN A 144 10.00 0.60 13.23
C ASN A 144 10.38 0.89 14.68
N GLY A 145 9.62 0.33 15.62
CA GLY A 145 10.00 0.28 17.03
C GLY A 145 10.63 -1.07 17.40
N VAL A 146 11.40 -1.07 18.48
CA VAL A 146 12.05 -2.26 19.02
C VAL A 146 11.12 -2.92 20.03
N VAL A 147 10.89 -4.23 19.90
CA VAL A 147 10.10 -5.04 20.85
C VAL A 147 11.01 -5.94 21.68
N ASP A 148 11.95 -6.60 21.02
CA ASP A 148 12.92 -7.50 21.64
C ASP A 148 14.33 -6.97 21.35
N ASN A 149 15.07 -6.65 22.41
CA ASN A 149 16.46 -6.17 22.31
C ASN A 149 17.43 -7.24 21.76
N LEU A 150 16.99 -8.50 21.65
CA LEU A 150 17.75 -9.60 21.08
C LEU A 150 17.60 -9.68 19.54
N ILE A 151 16.84 -8.78 18.91
CA ILE A 151 16.61 -8.77 17.47
C ILE A 151 16.95 -7.40 16.90
N ILE A 152 17.83 -7.40 15.90
CA ILE A 152 18.10 -6.21 15.07
C ILE A 152 17.22 -6.31 13.84
N THR A 153 16.54 -5.22 13.49
CA THR A 153 15.67 -5.19 12.31
C THR A 153 15.95 -3.96 11.47
N ARG A 154 15.81 -4.06 10.15
CA ARG A 154 15.94 -2.93 9.23
C ARG A 154 15.07 -3.12 7.99
N LEU A 155 14.59 -2.03 7.43
CA LEU A 155 13.88 -2.02 6.14
C LEU A 155 14.83 -1.44 5.09
N THR A 156 15.13 -2.19 4.03
CA THR A 156 16.10 -1.78 3.01
C THR A 156 15.49 -1.86 1.62
N VAL A 157 15.74 -0.85 0.79
CA VAL A 157 15.37 -0.83 -0.63
C VAL A 157 16.54 -1.29 -1.49
N TYR A 158 16.27 -2.25 -2.39
CA TYR A 158 17.29 -2.89 -3.21
C TYR A 158 17.25 -2.41 -4.68
N PRO A 159 18.40 -2.39 -5.39
CA PRO A 159 18.47 -2.03 -6.81
C PRO A 159 17.58 -2.89 -7.71
N SER A 160 17.26 -4.12 -7.27
CA SER A 160 16.35 -5.04 -7.95
C SER A 160 14.90 -4.57 -8.01
N GLY A 161 14.54 -3.45 -7.36
CA GLY A 161 13.16 -2.96 -7.33
C GLY A 161 12.30 -3.62 -6.25
N SER A 162 12.89 -3.96 -5.10
CA SER A 162 12.15 -4.53 -3.96
C SER A 162 12.53 -3.84 -2.66
N VAL A 163 11.57 -3.71 -1.75
CA VAL A 163 11.83 -3.34 -0.36
C VAL A 163 11.70 -4.59 0.50
N ARG A 164 12.63 -4.79 1.43
CA ARG A 164 12.66 -5.97 2.29
C ARG A 164 12.84 -5.56 3.74
N GLN A 165 11.99 -6.12 4.60
CA GLN A 165 12.18 -6.10 6.04
C GLN A 165 13.10 -7.25 6.43
N LEU A 166 14.24 -6.93 7.01
CA LEU A 166 15.28 -7.88 7.40
C LEU A 166 15.37 -7.96 8.91
N ILE A 167 15.56 -9.17 9.42
CA ILE A 167 15.83 -9.44 10.83
C ILE A 167 17.18 -10.14 11.00
N LEU A 168 17.88 -9.80 12.07
CA LEU A 168 19.09 -10.46 12.51
C LEU A 168 18.90 -10.83 13.99
N LYS A 169 18.91 -12.13 14.26
CA LYS A 169 18.84 -12.67 15.62
C LYS A 169 20.19 -12.47 16.32
N GLN A 170 20.17 -12.18 17.62
CA GLN A 170 21.38 -12.14 18.43
C GLN A 170 22.17 -13.46 18.32
N GLY A 171 23.48 -13.34 18.06
CA GLY A 171 24.37 -14.49 17.83
C GLY A 171 24.26 -15.12 16.44
N GLY A 172 23.38 -14.61 15.57
CA GLY A 172 23.32 -14.98 14.16
C GLY A 172 24.33 -14.20 13.32
N PHE A 173 24.68 -14.74 12.15
CA PHE A 173 25.62 -14.13 11.21
C PHE A 173 24.98 -13.67 9.89
N SER A 174 23.67 -13.89 9.72
CA SER A 174 22.98 -13.65 8.46
C SER A 174 21.61 -13.01 8.65
N TRP A 175 21.29 -12.09 7.74
CA TRP A 175 19.99 -11.43 7.66
C TRP A 175 18.95 -12.39 7.08
N THR A 176 17.79 -12.48 7.72
CA THR A 176 16.63 -13.21 7.22
C THR A 176 15.58 -12.22 6.74
N VAL A 177 14.96 -12.49 5.58
CA VAL A 177 13.84 -11.70 5.07
C VAL A 177 12.58 -12.09 5.83
N MET A 178 11.96 -11.13 6.52
CA MET A 178 10.69 -11.31 7.22
C MET A 178 9.49 -10.94 6.34
N ASP A 179 9.62 -9.87 5.55
CA ASP A 179 8.55 -9.36 4.68
C ASP A 179 9.17 -8.64 3.47
N SER A 180 8.45 -8.57 2.36
CA SER A 180 8.86 -7.86 1.15
C SER A 180 7.68 -7.17 0.46
N SER A 181 7.96 -6.07 -0.24
CA SER A 181 6.96 -5.38 -1.08
C SER A 181 6.57 -6.14 -2.34
N MET A 182 7.21 -7.30 -2.63
CA MET A 182 6.97 -8.12 -3.82
C MET A 182 6.86 -9.59 -3.37
N ASN A 183 5.89 -9.88 -2.49
CA ASN A 183 5.70 -11.22 -1.94
C ASN A 183 5.04 -12.14 -2.97
N ASP A 184 4.19 -11.59 -3.83
CA ASP A 184 3.55 -12.30 -4.93
C ASP A 184 3.43 -11.44 -6.21
N GLN A 185 3.04 -12.07 -7.32
CA GLN A 185 2.93 -11.39 -8.61
C GLN A 185 1.90 -10.24 -8.60
N CYS A 186 0.87 -10.29 -7.76
CA CYS A 186 -0.15 -9.24 -7.69
C CYS A 186 0.34 -7.97 -6.98
N ASP A 187 1.52 -8.00 -6.37
CA ASP A 187 2.17 -6.80 -5.82
C ASP A 187 2.77 -5.90 -6.92
N ASP A 188 3.03 -6.45 -8.12
CA ASP A 188 3.46 -5.68 -9.29
C ASP A 188 2.36 -4.68 -9.66
N TYR A 189 2.69 -3.39 -9.58
CA TYR A 189 1.73 -2.32 -9.81
C TYR A 189 1.08 -2.44 -11.19
N GLY A 190 -0.25 -2.58 -11.21
CA GLY A 190 -1.01 -2.62 -12.46
C GLY A 190 -0.75 -3.87 -13.31
N LEU A 191 -0.26 -4.98 -12.72
CA LEU A 191 -0.11 -6.27 -13.43
C LEU A 191 -1.38 -6.65 -14.19
N CYS A 192 -2.52 -6.51 -13.53
CA CYS A 192 -3.82 -6.62 -14.16
C CYS A 192 -4.27 -5.21 -14.56
N GLY A 193 -4.54 -5.00 -15.85
CA GLY A 193 -4.89 -3.69 -16.40
C GLY A 193 -6.19 -3.10 -15.84
N ALA A 194 -6.61 -1.96 -16.40
CA ALA A 194 -7.80 -1.24 -15.95
C ALA A 194 -9.04 -2.13 -15.74
N ASN A 195 -9.79 -1.89 -14.67
CA ASN A 195 -11.03 -2.57 -14.32
C ASN A 195 -10.94 -4.11 -14.21
N SER A 196 -9.77 -4.60 -13.81
CA SER A 196 -9.52 -6.01 -13.52
C SER A 196 -8.98 -6.17 -12.08
N ILE A 197 -9.01 -7.40 -11.58
CA ILE A 197 -8.57 -7.76 -10.23
C ILE A 197 -7.54 -8.88 -10.31
N CYS A 198 -6.45 -8.70 -9.55
CA CYS A 198 -5.43 -9.73 -9.40
C CYS A 198 -5.78 -10.69 -8.26
N LYS A 199 -5.72 -12.00 -8.54
CA LYS A 199 -6.03 -13.07 -7.60
C LYS A 199 -4.95 -14.14 -7.66
N THR A 200 -4.08 -14.17 -6.66
CA THR A 200 -2.91 -15.07 -6.60
C THR A 200 -3.28 -16.56 -6.75
N LYS A 201 -4.45 -16.94 -6.24
CA LYS A 201 -4.99 -18.31 -6.25
C LYS A 201 -5.77 -18.65 -7.54
N SER A 202 -6.11 -17.67 -8.36
CA SER A 202 -6.83 -17.90 -9.62
C SER A 202 -5.89 -18.28 -10.76
N ARG A 203 -6.46 -18.97 -11.76
CA ARG A 203 -5.81 -19.27 -13.04
C ARG A 203 -6.84 -19.01 -14.15
N PRO A 204 -6.73 -17.91 -14.93
CA PRO A 204 -5.65 -16.90 -14.94
C PRO A 204 -5.57 -16.06 -13.65
N ILE A 205 -4.41 -15.44 -13.39
CA ILE A 205 -4.20 -14.61 -12.18
C ILE A 205 -4.98 -13.29 -12.24
N CYS A 206 -5.23 -12.76 -13.44
CA CYS A 206 -6.03 -11.58 -13.68
C CYS A 206 -7.42 -11.96 -14.19
N GLU A 207 -8.44 -11.39 -13.56
CA GLU A 207 -9.84 -11.54 -13.95
C GLU A 207 -10.46 -10.15 -14.15
N CYS A 208 -11.31 -9.97 -15.15
CA CYS A 208 -12.12 -8.77 -15.22
C CYS A 208 -13.05 -8.67 -14.00
N LEU A 209 -13.25 -7.46 -13.49
CA LEU A 209 -14.26 -7.23 -12.47
C LEU A 209 -15.63 -7.70 -12.98
N TYR A 210 -16.50 -8.18 -12.09
CA TYR A 210 -17.81 -8.68 -12.51
C TYR A 210 -18.59 -7.60 -13.29
N GLY A 211 -19.19 -7.99 -14.42
CA GLY A 211 -19.87 -7.10 -15.35
C GLY A 211 -18.95 -6.33 -16.31
N PHE A 212 -17.65 -6.64 -16.29
CA PHE A 212 -16.68 -6.23 -17.30
C PHE A 212 -16.28 -7.42 -18.18
N VAL A 213 -15.67 -7.11 -19.32
CA VAL A 213 -15.14 -8.07 -20.30
C VAL A 213 -13.79 -7.56 -20.81
N PRO A 214 -12.88 -8.44 -21.28
CA PRO A 214 -11.60 -8.02 -21.83
C PRO A 214 -11.80 -7.01 -22.95
N LYS A 215 -10.99 -5.95 -22.97
CA LYS A 215 -11.00 -4.98 -24.08
C LYS A 215 -10.53 -5.62 -25.39
N SER A 216 -9.61 -6.58 -25.28
CA SER A 216 -9.05 -7.37 -26.38
C SER A 216 -9.00 -8.84 -25.95
N GLN A 217 -9.86 -9.69 -26.53
CA GLN A 217 -9.90 -11.12 -26.16
C GLN A 217 -8.62 -11.84 -26.58
N SER A 218 -8.05 -11.48 -27.73
CA SER A 218 -6.80 -12.08 -28.24
C SER A 218 -5.61 -11.83 -27.33
N GLU A 219 -5.50 -10.64 -26.73
CA GLU A 219 -4.47 -10.34 -25.71
C GLU A 219 -4.73 -11.16 -24.45
N TRP A 220 -5.98 -11.19 -23.98
CA TRP A 220 -6.37 -11.93 -22.78
C TRP A 220 -6.07 -13.44 -22.88
N ASP A 221 -6.29 -14.03 -24.06
CA ASP A 221 -6.06 -15.45 -24.34
C ASP A 221 -4.57 -15.82 -24.27
N VAL A 222 -3.68 -14.89 -24.60
CA VAL A 222 -2.22 -15.05 -24.48
C VAL A 222 -1.65 -14.50 -23.17
N ARG A 223 -2.52 -14.20 -22.19
CA ARG A 223 -2.16 -13.68 -20.86
C ARG A 223 -1.52 -12.29 -20.89
N ASP A 224 -1.84 -11.49 -21.89
CA ASP A 224 -1.61 -10.05 -21.88
C ASP A 224 -2.87 -9.35 -21.36
N TRP A 225 -2.75 -8.77 -20.16
CA TRP A 225 -3.84 -8.09 -19.47
C TRP A 225 -3.70 -6.56 -19.51
N SER A 226 -2.71 -6.04 -20.24
CA SER A 226 -2.33 -4.62 -20.23
C SER A 226 -3.46 -3.70 -20.69
N SER A 227 -4.24 -4.12 -21.69
CA SER A 227 -5.42 -3.38 -22.16
C SER A 227 -6.58 -3.32 -21.17
N GLY A 228 -6.57 -4.17 -20.14
CA GLY A 228 -7.62 -4.24 -19.12
C GLY A 228 -8.98 -4.66 -19.67
N CYS A 229 -10.02 -4.21 -18.96
CA CYS A 229 -11.40 -4.59 -19.19
C CYS A 229 -12.30 -3.37 -19.36
N VAL A 230 -13.36 -3.56 -20.13
CA VAL A 230 -14.42 -2.57 -20.37
C VAL A 230 -15.76 -3.09 -19.88
N ARG A 231 -16.70 -2.19 -19.60
CA ARG A 231 -18.04 -2.59 -19.16
C ARG A 231 -18.72 -3.42 -20.23
N ARG A 232 -19.31 -4.55 -19.82
CA ARG A 232 -20.18 -5.36 -20.69
C ARG A 232 -21.46 -4.61 -21.06
N THR A 233 -22.00 -3.86 -20.11
CA THR A 233 -23.22 -3.06 -20.29
C THR A 233 -22.91 -1.60 -19.98
N PRO A 234 -23.15 -0.67 -20.92
CA PRO A 234 -23.01 0.75 -20.67
C PRO A 234 -23.89 1.21 -19.50
N LEU A 235 -23.38 2.17 -18.72
CA LEU A 235 -24.17 2.76 -17.65
C LEU A 235 -25.11 3.83 -18.21
N SER A 236 -26.37 3.80 -17.78
CA SER A 236 -27.26 4.96 -17.85
C SER A 236 -27.04 5.82 -16.60
N CYS A 237 -27.04 7.14 -16.73
CA CYS A 237 -27.00 8.00 -15.54
C CYS A 237 -28.35 8.08 -14.80
N LEU A 238 -29.41 7.45 -15.34
CA LEU A 238 -30.69 7.35 -14.64
C LEU A 238 -30.53 6.52 -13.37
N GLN A 239 -30.83 7.13 -12.22
CA GLN A 239 -30.55 6.54 -10.90
C GLN A 239 -31.24 5.19 -10.69
N ASP A 240 -32.47 5.04 -11.18
CA ASP A 240 -33.25 3.79 -11.08
C ASP A 240 -32.58 2.60 -11.80
N HIS A 241 -31.69 2.88 -12.76
CA HIS A 241 -30.97 1.88 -13.53
C HIS A 241 -29.58 1.59 -12.96
N ILE A 242 -29.23 2.18 -11.81
CA ILE A 242 -27.93 2.02 -11.16
C ILE A 242 -28.10 1.27 -9.84
N LYS A 243 -27.20 0.30 -9.64
CA LYS A 243 -27.01 -0.39 -8.37
C LYS A 243 -25.51 -0.43 -8.06
N PHE A 244 -25.17 -0.80 -6.82
CA PHE A 244 -23.78 -0.96 -6.42
C PHE A 244 -23.49 -2.41 -6.05
N LEU A 245 -22.43 -2.97 -6.65
CA LEU A 245 -21.91 -4.28 -6.27
C LEU A 245 -20.90 -4.10 -5.14
N LYS A 246 -21.19 -4.71 -4.00
CA LYS A 246 -20.27 -4.75 -2.86
C LYS A 246 -19.23 -5.85 -3.08
N LEU A 247 -17.97 -5.47 -3.21
CA LEU A 247 -16.83 -6.36 -3.32
C LEU A 247 -16.00 -6.26 -2.03
N GLY A 248 -15.70 -7.40 -1.41
CA GLY A 248 -14.99 -7.47 -0.14
C GLY A 248 -13.60 -8.08 -0.28
N GLY A 249 -12.71 -7.75 0.66
CA GLY A 249 -11.34 -8.26 0.71
C GLY A 249 -10.50 -7.82 -0.47
N VAL A 250 -10.44 -6.52 -0.72
CA VAL A 250 -9.62 -5.97 -1.81
C VAL A 250 -8.63 -4.91 -1.33
N LYS A 251 -7.49 -4.85 -2.02
CA LYS A 251 -6.67 -3.64 -2.12
C LYS A 251 -7.50 -2.57 -2.82
N LEU A 252 -7.67 -1.40 -2.21
CA LEU A 252 -8.43 -0.34 -2.86
C LEU A 252 -7.68 0.15 -4.11
N PRO A 253 -8.37 0.53 -5.20
CA PRO A 253 -7.74 1.00 -6.42
C PRO A 253 -6.82 2.20 -6.19
N ASP A 254 -5.93 2.46 -7.13
CA ASP A 254 -5.08 3.65 -7.07
C ASP A 254 -5.89 4.96 -7.05
N LEU A 255 -5.33 5.97 -6.40
CA LEU A 255 -5.93 7.29 -6.18
C LEU A 255 -5.56 8.25 -7.32
N LEU A 256 -5.82 7.85 -8.58
CA LEU A 256 -5.50 8.68 -9.75
C LEU A 256 -6.59 9.71 -10.05
N GLN A 257 -7.84 9.26 -10.16
CA GLN A 257 -9.01 10.10 -10.41
C GLN A 257 -10.02 9.88 -9.29
N PHE A 258 -9.81 10.57 -8.18
CA PHE A 258 -10.56 10.33 -6.94
C PHE A 258 -10.98 11.62 -6.23
N SER A 259 -11.92 11.49 -5.31
CA SER A 259 -12.21 12.47 -4.27
C SER A 259 -12.22 11.81 -2.91
N LEU A 260 -11.75 12.54 -1.89
CA LEU A 260 -11.75 12.09 -0.49
C LEU A 260 -12.53 13.09 0.37
N ASN A 261 -13.54 12.60 1.09
CA ASN A 261 -14.22 13.34 2.15
C ASN A 261 -14.26 12.52 3.43
N LYS A 262 -13.47 12.91 4.45
CA LYS A 262 -13.34 12.17 5.71
C LYS A 262 -14.55 12.29 6.64
N SER A 263 -15.44 13.25 6.41
CA SER A 263 -16.60 13.52 7.27
C SER A 263 -17.88 12.82 6.81
N MET A 264 -17.93 12.40 5.53
CA MET A 264 -19.10 11.72 4.97
C MET A 264 -19.28 10.32 5.55
N SER A 265 -20.54 9.95 5.79
CA SER A 265 -20.93 8.56 6.03
C SER A 265 -20.95 7.75 4.73
N LEU A 266 -20.90 6.43 4.84
CA LEU A 266 -21.00 5.54 3.68
C LEU A 266 -22.32 5.70 2.90
N LYS A 267 -23.43 6.04 3.58
CA LYS A 267 -24.73 6.27 2.95
C LYS A 267 -24.74 7.56 2.14
N GLU A 268 -24.15 8.62 2.67
CA GLU A 268 -23.98 9.88 1.94
C GLU A 268 -23.03 9.68 0.75
N CYS A 269 -21.95 8.94 0.94
CA CYS A 269 -21.00 8.57 -0.12
C CYS A 269 -21.71 7.85 -1.28
N GLN A 270 -22.60 6.90 -0.96
CA GLN A 270 -23.45 6.22 -1.96
C GLN A 270 -24.35 7.21 -2.70
N ALA A 271 -25.03 8.10 -1.97
CA ALA A 271 -25.95 9.07 -2.56
C ALA A 271 -25.24 10.07 -3.48
N GLU A 272 -24.07 10.56 -3.08
CA GLU A 272 -23.24 11.47 -3.89
C GLU A 272 -22.68 10.78 -5.14
N CYS A 273 -22.17 9.55 -4.98
CA CYS A 273 -21.74 8.74 -6.12
C CYS A 273 -22.89 8.49 -7.10
N LEU A 274 -24.10 8.21 -6.61
CA LEU A 274 -25.27 7.99 -7.46
C LEU A 274 -25.65 9.24 -8.27
N LYS A 275 -25.58 10.44 -7.67
CA LYS A 275 -25.84 11.72 -8.33
C LYS A 275 -24.78 12.07 -9.39
N ASN A 276 -23.53 11.70 -9.16
CA ASN A 276 -22.44 12.00 -10.09
C ASN A 276 -22.30 10.91 -11.16
N CYS A 277 -22.69 11.19 -12.41
CA CYS A 277 -22.65 10.22 -13.51
C CYS A 277 -21.27 9.59 -13.76
N SER A 278 -20.19 10.30 -13.44
CA SER A 278 -18.82 9.84 -13.66
C SER A 278 -18.31 8.96 -12.52
N CYS A 279 -19.00 8.90 -11.36
CA CYS A 279 -18.56 8.04 -10.26
C CYS A 279 -18.63 6.56 -10.68
N MET A 280 -17.50 5.86 -10.54
CA MET A 280 -17.31 4.45 -10.91
C MET A 280 -17.37 3.52 -9.70
N ALA A 281 -16.90 3.96 -8.55
CA ALA A 281 -16.95 3.21 -7.31
C ALA A 281 -16.81 4.14 -6.09
N TYR A 282 -17.20 3.64 -4.92
CA TYR A 282 -16.96 4.32 -3.65
C TYR A 282 -16.59 3.34 -2.53
N ALA A 283 -15.97 3.85 -1.46
CA ALA A 283 -15.60 3.07 -0.29
C ALA A 283 -15.47 3.97 0.95
N ASN A 284 -15.51 3.38 2.15
CA ASN A 284 -15.06 4.10 3.35
C ASN A 284 -13.56 4.40 3.24
N SER A 285 -13.14 5.57 3.74
CA SER A 285 -11.72 5.91 3.80
C SER A 285 -11.03 5.47 5.09
N ASP A 286 -11.81 5.26 6.14
CA ASP A 286 -11.37 4.74 7.42
C ASP A 286 -12.28 3.56 7.80
N ILE A 287 -11.72 2.43 8.23
CA ILE A 287 -12.50 1.23 8.56
C ILE A 287 -12.75 1.08 10.06
N ARG A 288 -12.19 1.94 10.91
CA ARG A 288 -12.39 1.90 12.35
C ARG A 288 -13.84 2.20 12.71
N GLU A 289 -14.29 1.68 13.84
CA GLU A 289 -15.60 2.01 14.44
C GLU A 289 -16.81 1.79 13.51
N GLY A 290 -16.75 0.76 12.65
CA GLY A 290 -17.81 0.47 11.67
C GLY A 290 -17.68 1.23 10.34
N GLY A 291 -16.63 2.04 10.21
CA GLY A 291 -16.19 2.68 8.98
C GLY A 291 -16.77 4.08 8.77
N SER A 292 -15.90 4.99 8.30
CA SER A 292 -16.23 6.39 8.06
C SER A 292 -15.44 6.99 6.90
N GLY A 293 -15.87 8.18 6.49
CA GLY A 293 -15.34 8.89 5.35
C GLY A 293 -15.70 8.23 4.02
N CYS A 294 -15.28 8.87 2.93
CA CYS A 294 -15.72 8.55 1.59
C CYS A 294 -14.57 8.73 0.60
N PHE A 295 -14.17 7.64 -0.03
CA PHE A 295 -13.50 7.67 -1.32
C PHE A 295 -14.53 7.51 -2.43
N MET A 296 -14.40 8.31 -3.49
CA MET A 296 -15.08 8.06 -4.77
C MET A 296 -14.04 8.09 -5.89
N TRP A 297 -14.17 7.16 -6.84
CA TRP A 297 -13.34 7.07 -8.04
C TRP A 297 -14.15 7.45 -9.27
N PHE A 298 -13.53 8.15 -10.23
CA PHE A 298 -14.21 8.71 -11.41
C PHE A 298 -13.73 8.18 -12.76
N GLY A 299 -12.72 7.32 -12.78
CA GLY A 299 -12.14 6.74 -13.98
C GLY A 299 -11.94 5.23 -13.86
N ASP A 300 -11.04 4.70 -14.66
CA ASP A 300 -10.63 3.31 -14.59
C ASP A 300 -10.08 2.95 -13.20
N LEU A 301 -10.51 1.80 -12.69
CA LEU A 301 -10.03 1.28 -11.42
C LEU A 301 -8.77 0.44 -11.69
N ILE A 302 -7.63 0.86 -11.16
CA ILE A 302 -6.31 0.27 -11.45
C ILE A 302 -5.70 -0.27 -10.16
N ASP A 303 -4.91 -1.34 -10.29
CA ASP A 303 -4.13 -1.93 -9.20
C ASP A 303 -5.00 -2.47 -8.04
N ILE A 304 -6.03 -3.24 -8.41
CA ILE A 304 -6.89 -3.97 -7.46
C ILE A 304 -6.36 -5.39 -7.30
N GLN A 305 -6.27 -5.84 -6.06
CA GLN A 305 -5.86 -7.20 -5.69
C GLN A 305 -6.83 -7.78 -4.68
N GLU A 306 -7.08 -9.08 -4.76
CA GLU A 306 -7.87 -9.83 -3.78
C GLU A 306 -7.01 -10.27 -2.58
N PHE A 307 -7.52 -9.99 -1.39
CA PHE A 307 -7.02 -10.49 -0.12
C PHE A 307 -8.08 -11.40 0.52
N SER A 308 -8.06 -12.67 0.15
CA SER A 308 -9.06 -13.67 0.57
C SER A 308 -9.21 -13.81 2.10
N GLU A 309 -8.18 -13.45 2.86
CA GLU A 309 -8.11 -13.58 4.32
C GLU A 309 -8.74 -12.39 5.07
N ARG A 310 -9.03 -11.27 4.40
CA ARG A 310 -9.55 -10.04 5.04
C ARG A 310 -10.79 -9.50 4.37
N LYS A 311 -11.94 -10.14 4.59
CA LYS A 311 -13.21 -9.76 3.94
C LYS A 311 -13.74 -8.38 4.33
N GLU A 312 -13.21 -7.73 5.36
CA GLU A 312 -13.73 -6.48 5.95
C GLU A 312 -13.38 -5.21 5.16
N ARG A 313 -12.56 -5.30 4.11
CA ARG A 313 -12.24 -4.19 3.21
C ARG A 313 -13.21 -4.17 2.04
N TYR A 314 -14.08 -3.17 1.95
CA TYR A 314 -15.14 -3.14 0.94
C TYR A 314 -14.98 -1.99 -0.05
N ILE A 315 -15.23 -2.29 -1.33
CA ILE A 315 -15.49 -1.31 -2.38
C ILE A 315 -16.88 -1.56 -2.97
N TYR A 316 -17.58 -0.47 -3.30
CA TYR A 316 -18.92 -0.49 -3.87
C TYR A 316 -18.82 0.01 -5.31
N MET A 317 -18.86 -0.92 -6.26
CA MET A 317 -18.69 -0.61 -7.67
C MET A 317 -20.03 -0.28 -8.31
N ARG A 318 -20.08 0.80 -9.08
CA ARG A 318 -21.28 1.21 -9.82
C ARG A 318 -21.57 0.22 -10.94
N MET A 319 -22.79 -0.28 -10.99
CA MET A 319 -23.26 -1.30 -11.93
C MET A 319 -24.58 -0.91 -12.57
N ALA A 320 -24.80 -1.35 -13.82
CA ALA A 320 -26.13 -1.36 -14.40
C ALA A 320 -27.00 -2.34 -13.59
N ALA A 321 -28.22 -1.92 -13.24
CA ALA A 321 -29.12 -2.73 -12.43
C ALA A 321 -29.37 -4.13 -13.03
N ALA A 322 -29.50 -4.20 -14.36
CA ALA A 322 -29.67 -5.46 -15.10
C ALA A 322 -28.49 -6.43 -14.94
N GLU A 323 -27.25 -5.93 -14.86
CA GLU A 323 -26.07 -6.78 -14.64
C GLU A 323 -26.02 -7.32 -13.21
N LEU A 324 -26.42 -6.52 -12.23
CA LEU A 324 -26.48 -6.95 -10.84
C LEU A 324 -27.61 -7.97 -10.60
N SER A 325 -28.75 -7.84 -11.29
CA SER A 325 -29.82 -8.85 -11.24
C SER A 325 -29.33 -10.22 -11.73
N LYS A 326 -28.55 -10.25 -12.81
CA LYS A 326 -27.91 -11.49 -13.30
C LYS A 326 -26.94 -12.08 -12.27
N TYR A 327 -26.15 -11.23 -11.60
CA TYR A 327 -25.20 -11.66 -10.57
C TYR A 327 -25.92 -12.41 -9.44
N ILE A 328 -26.98 -11.80 -8.92
CA ILE A 328 -27.76 -12.36 -7.82
C ILE A 328 -28.42 -13.68 -8.25
N GLN A 329 -28.96 -13.76 -9.47
CA GLN A 329 -29.54 -15.00 -9.98
C GLN A 329 -28.52 -16.14 -10.09
N VAL A 330 -27.30 -15.85 -10.59
CA VAL A 330 -26.22 -16.84 -10.65
C VAL A 330 -25.81 -17.28 -9.25
N TYR A 331 -25.60 -16.32 -8.34
CA TYR A 331 -25.18 -16.61 -6.97
C TYR A 331 -26.20 -17.47 -6.20
N LEU A 332 -27.49 -17.11 -6.29
CA LEU A 332 -28.56 -17.89 -5.68
C LEU A 332 -28.68 -19.29 -6.29
N ARG A 333 -28.47 -19.44 -7.60
CA ARG A 333 -28.46 -20.75 -8.25
C ARG A 333 -27.31 -21.62 -7.76
N THR A 334 -26.11 -21.06 -7.63
CA THR A 334 -24.95 -21.80 -7.11
C THR A 334 -25.11 -22.19 -5.64
N GLU A 335 -25.70 -21.34 -4.80
CA GLU A 335 -26.02 -21.74 -3.42
C GLU A 335 -27.08 -22.83 -3.39
N PHE A 336 -28.13 -22.73 -4.21
CA PHE A 336 -29.17 -23.76 -4.26
C PHE A 336 -28.64 -25.10 -4.75
N GLU A 337 -27.78 -25.12 -5.77
CA GLU A 337 -27.12 -26.33 -6.24
C GLU A 337 -26.18 -26.91 -5.17
N PHE A 338 -25.44 -26.08 -4.42
CA PHE A 338 -24.62 -26.53 -3.29
C PHE A 338 -25.46 -27.15 -2.17
N PHE A 339 -26.54 -26.50 -1.74
CA PHE A 339 -27.45 -27.04 -0.72
C PHE A 339 -28.17 -28.30 -1.20
N PHE A 340 -28.51 -28.39 -2.49
CA PHE A 340 -29.08 -29.59 -3.08
C PHE A 340 -28.08 -30.75 -3.09
N TYR A 341 -26.81 -30.49 -3.45
CA TYR A 341 -25.74 -31.49 -3.44
C TYR A 341 -25.41 -31.98 -2.03
N VAL A 342 -25.31 -31.06 -1.06
CA VAL A 342 -25.13 -31.40 0.36
C VAL A 342 -26.33 -32.18 0.89
N GLY A 343 -27.56 -31.79 0.52
CA GLY A 343 -28.78 -32.52 0.85
C GLY A 343 -28.82 -33.93 0.29
N GLN A 344 -28.34 -34.15 -0.94
CA GLN A 344 -28.19 -35.48 -1.53
C GLN A 344 -27.14 -36.32 -0.81
N MET A 345 -25.99 -35.74 -0.43
CA MET A 345 -24.98 -36.46 0.35
C MET A 345 -25.47 -36.84 1.77
N ILE A 346 -26.27 -35.99 2.40
CA ILE A 346 -26.90 -36.31 3.70
C ILE A 346 -27.92 -37.45 3.53
N ASN A 347 -28.75 -37.41 2.49
CA ASN A 347 -29.72 -38.48 2.22
C ASN A 347 -29.06 -39.82 1.85
N GLN A 348 -27.93 -39.81 1.14
CA GLN A 348 -27.19 -41.05 0.83
C GLN A 348 -26.53 -41.67 2.07
N ASN A 349 -26.10 -40.87 3.05
CA ASN A 349 -25.57 -41.37 4.32
C ASN A 349 -26.65 -41.88 5.30
N ILE A 350 -27.92 -41.50 5.11
CA ILE A 350 -29.05 -42.04 5.91
C ILE A 350 -29.52 -43.41 5.36
N VAL A 351 -29.23 -43.73 4.10
CA VAL A 351 -29.60 -45.02 3.48
C VAL A 351 -28.55 -46.12 3.73
N LEU A 352 -27.39 -45.77 4.28
CA LEU A 352 -26.27 -46.69 4.58
C LEU A 352 -26.01 -46.89 6.10
N ALA A 353 -26.95 -46.50 6.97
CA ALA A 353 -26.89 -46.73 8.42
C ALA A 353 -27.90 -47.78 8.88
#